data_AF-A0A9D6HSA8-F1
#
_entry.id   AF-A0A9D6HSA8-F1
#
_cell.length_a   1.000
_cell.length_b   1.000
_cell.length_c   1.000
_cell.angle_alpha   90.00
_cell.angle_beta   90.00
_cell.angle_gamma   90.00
#
_symmetry.space_group_name_H-M   'P 1'
#
loop_
_entity.id
_entity.type
_entity.pdbx_description
1 polymer ?
#
loop_
_entity_poly.entity_id
_entity_poly.type
_entity_poly.pdbx_seq_one_letter_code
_entity_poly.pdbx_strand_id
1 'polypeptide(L)'
;MLIDFYGKECPHCIKMMPLVEKLEKEAGLKVEKYETWHNEENAKKVEEYDKGRCGGVPFFINTDTDAIICGEASYEELREWAGVK
;
A
#
# COMPACT_ATOMS: atom_id res chain seq x y z
N MET A 1 -8.26 -4.09 -7.60
CA MET A 1 -8.31 -3.16 -6.44
C MET A 1 -6.91 -2.82 -5.98
N LEU A 2 -6.70 -1.58 -5.51
CA LEU A 2 -5.44 -1.08 -4.99
C LEU A 2 -5.49 -1.01 -3.46
N ILE A 3 -4.53 -1.63 -2.78
CA ILE A 3 -4.51 -1.75 -1.32
C ILE A 3 -3.16 -1.29 -0.78
N ASP A 4 -3.18 -0.52 0.31
CA ASP A 4 -2.05 -0.04 1.10
C ASP A 4 -2.20 -0.51 2.55
N PHE A 5 -1.36 -1.46 2.97
CA PHE A 5 -1.23 -1.86 4.36
C PHE A 5 -0.14 -1.05 5.03
N TYR A 6 -0.50 -0.36 6.10
CA TYR A 6 0.38 0.58 6.79
C TYR A 6 0.35 0.41 8.31
N GLY A 7 1.37 0.94 8.98
CA GLY A 7 1.37 1.15 10.42
C GLY A 7 1.25 2.63 10.71
N LYS A 8 0.35 3.03 11.62
CA LYS A 8 0.10 4.45 11.92
C LYS A 8 1.36 5.22 12.33
N GLU A 9 2.25 4.53 13.05
CA GLU A 9 3.49 5.10 13.62
C GLU A 9 4.73 4.70 12.80
N CYS A 10 4.55 3.97 11.69
CA CYS A 10 5.66 3.53 10.85
C CYS A 10 6.24 4.72 10.06
N PRO A 11 7.53 5.08 10.25
CA PRO A 11 8.15 6.22 9.56
C PRO A 11 8.13 6.09 8.04
N HIS A 12 8.30 4.86 7.52
CA HIS A 12 8.24 4.57 6.10
C HIS A 12 6.81 4.77 5.54
N CYS A 13 5.78 4.36 6.28
CA CYS A 13 4.39 4.56 5.89
C CYS A 13 4.03 6.04 5.82
N ILE A 14 4.45 6.83 6.81
CA ILE A 14 4.17 8.27 6.88
C ILE A 14 4.74 9.00 5.65
N LYS A 15 5.91 8.60 5.16
CA LYS A 15 6.49 9.17 3.92
C LYS A 15 5.71 8.79 2.66
N MET A 16 5.09 7.62 2.63
CA MET A 16 4.32 7.15 1.48
C MET A 16 2.93 7.77 1.40
N MET A 17 2.30 8.07 2.53
CA MET A 17 0.96 8.69 2.60
C MET A 17 0.75 9.87 1.63
N PRO A 18 1.62 10.91 1.57
CA PRO A 18 1.42 12.03 0.64
C PRO A 18 1.54 11.62 -0.83
N LEU A 19 2.33 10.59 -1.15
CA LEU A 19 2.44 10.08 -2.52
C LEU A 19 1.18 9.33 -2.94
N VAL A 20 0.59 8.55 -2.02
CA VAL A 20 -0.68 7.86 -2.24
C VAL A 20 -1.82 8.86 -2.41
N GLU A 21 -1.91 9.88 -1.55
CA GLU A 21 -2.92 10.94 -1.68
C GLU A 21 -2.79 11.70 -3.01
N LYS A 22 -1.55 11.98 -3.44
CA LYS A 22 -1.28 12.60 -4.74
C LYS A 22 -1.77 11.70 -5.89
N LEU A 23 -1.48 10.40 -5.83
CA LEU A 23 -1.90 9.41 -6.83
C LEU A 23 -3.43 9.34 -6.93
N GLU A 24 -4.13 9.22 -5.80
CA GLU A 24 -5.60 9.17 -5.74
C GLU A 24 -6.22 10.41 -6.40
N LYS A 25 -5.66 11.59 -6.11
CA LYS A 25 -6.14 12.86 -6.66
C LYS A 25 -5.85 13.02 -8.15
N GLU A 26 -4.64 12.68 -8.60
CA GLU A 26 -4.22 12.89 -9.99
C GLU A 26 -4.88 11.89 -10.96
N ALA A 27 -4.98 10.63 -10.55
CA ALA A 27 -5.52 9.57 -11.40
C ALA A 27 -7.03 9.32 -11.18
N GLY A 28 -7.65 9.97 -10.20
CA GLY A 28 -9.06 9.77 -9.87
C GLY A 28 -9.38 8.35 -9.40
N LEU A 29 -8.40 7.68 -8.80
CA LEU A 29 -8.51 6.33 -8.27
C LEU A 29 -8.61 6.33 -6.74
N LYS A 30 -8.90 5.17 -6.17
CA LYS A 30 -8.97 4.98 -4.73
C LYS A 30 -8.01 3.88 -4.30
N VAL A 31 -7.23 4.14 -3.26
CA VAL A 31 -6.38 3.14 -2.59
C VAL A 31 -7.02 2.82 -1.24
N GLU A 32 -7.33 1.55 -1.02
CA GLU A 32 -7.83 1.10 0.27
C GLU A 32 -6.69 1.01 1.28
N LYS A 33 -6.80 1.80 2.35
CA LYS A 33 -5.77 1.90 3.38
C LYS A 33 -6.17 1.09 4.61
N TYR A 34 -5.34 0.13 5.01
CA TYR A 34 -5.55 -0.72 6.18
C TYR A 34 -4.42 -0.52 7.19
N GLU A 35 -4.75 0.06 8.33
CA GLU A 35 -3.82 0.20 9.46
C GLU A 35 -3.70 -1.16 10.16
N THR A 36 -2.48 -1.66 10.35
CA THR A 36 -2.24 -3.04 10.82
C THR A 36 -1.67 -3.14 12.23
N TRP A 37 -1.13 -2.07 12.81
CA TRP A 37 -0.46 -2.15 14.12
C TRP A 37 -1.44 -2.04 15.29
N HIS A 38 -2.56 -1.35 15.10
CA HIS A 38 -3.58 -1.13 16.14
C HIS A 38 -4.94 -1.73 15.77
N ASN A 39 -4.99 -2.56 14.72
CA ASN A 39 -6.21 -3.24 14.29
C ASN A 39 -5.89 -4.71 13.95
N GLU A 40 -6.34 -5.62 14.82
CA GLU A 40 -6.09 -7.05 14.69
C GLU A 40 -6.75 -7.68 13.45
N GLU A 41 -7.89 -7.14 13.00
CA GLU A 41 -8.56 -7.63 11.80
C GLU A 41 -7.72 -7.32 10.55
N ASN A 42 -7.19 -6.10 10.48
CA ASN A 42 -6.30 -5.69 9.40
C ASN A 42 -4.93 -6.39 9.48
N ALA A 43 -4.43 -6.69 10.68
CA ALA A 43 -3.21 -7.47 10.87
C ALA A 43 -3.35 -8.89 10.28
N LYS A 44 -4.49 -9.55 10.49
CA LYS A 44 -4.79 -10.84 9.85
C LYS A 44 -4.95 -10.68 8.33
N LYS A 45 -5.62 -9.61 7.90
CA LYS A 45 -5.80 -9.32 6.48
C LYS A 45 -4.46 -9.19 5.77
N VAL A 46 -3.50 -8.45 6.31
CA VAL A 46 -2.18 -8.32 5.65
C VAL A 46 -1.49 -9.68 5.50
N GLU A 47 -1.59 -10.59 6.47
CA GLU A 47 -1.02 -11.95 6.36
C GLU A 47 -1.64 -12.75 5.19
N GLU A 48 -2.95 -12.63 4.97
CA GLU A 48 -3.66 -13.29 3.86
C GLU A 48 -3.22 -12.81 2.47
N TYR A 49 -2.90 -11.52 2.34
CA TYR A 49 -2.43 -10.92 1.08
C TYR A 49 -0.92 -11.06 0.89
N ASP A 50 -0.14 -10.87 1.94
CA ASP A 50 1.32 -10.90 1.91
C ASP A 50 1.84 -12.30 1.58
N LYS A 51 1.30 -13.34 2.24
CA LYS A 51 1.73 -14.74 2.06
C LYS A 51 3.26 -14.93 2.15
N GLY A 52 3.93 -14.09 2.93
CA GLY A 52 5.39 -14.10 3.09
C GLY A 52 6.19 -13.44 1.95
N ARG A 53 5.57 -12.61 1.11
CA ARG A 53 6.25 -11.88 0.03
C ARG A 53 7.06 -10.68 0.55
N CYS A 54 6.59 -10.06 1.62
CA CYS A 54 7.04 -8.77 2.13
C CYS A 54 7.41 -8.82 3.61
N GLY A 55 6.53 -9.38 4.45
CA GLY A 55 6.73 -9.53 5.89
C GLY A 55 6.66 -8.25 6.71
N GLY A 56 6.29 -7.11 6.14
CA GLY A 56 6.24 -5.83 6.84
C GLY A 56 5.48 -4.73 6.09
N VAL A 57 5.37 -3.56 6.73
CA VAL A 57 4.67 -2.38 6.19
C VAL A 57 5.65 -1.22 5.97
N PRO A 58 5.44 -0.34 4.97
CA PRO A 58 4.28 -0.30 4.06
C PRO A 58 4.30 -1.44 3.03
N PHE A 59 3.12 -2.02 2.78
CA PHE A 59 2.92 -3.08 1.79
C PHE A 59 1.77 -2.71 0.87
N PHE A 60 2.07 -2.58 -0.42
CA PHE A 60 1.09 -2.25 -1.44
C PHE A 60 0.81 -3.47 -2.30
N ILE A 61 -0.46 -3.73 -2.59
CA ILE A 61 -0.87 -4.81 -3.50
C ILE A 61 -1.95 -4.34 -4.47
N ASN A 62 -1.68 -4.55 -5.76
CA ASN A 62 -2.66 -4.38 -6.82
C ASN A 62 -3.24 -5.76 -7.14
N THR A 63 -4.45 -6.00 -6.66
CA THR A 63 -5.14 -7.29 -6.82
C THR A 63 -5.58 -7.57 -8.26
N ASP A 64 -5.57 -6.57 -9.15
CA ASP A 64 -5.91 -6.76 -10.56
C ASP A 64 -4.71 -7.28 -11.37
N THR A 65 -3.49 -6.92 -10.96
CA THR A 65 -2.25 -7.27 -11.67
C THR A 65 -1.32 -8.21 -10.88
N ASP A 66 -1.64 -8.50 -9.62
CA ASP A 66 -0.77 -9.16 -8.63
C ASP A 66 0.56 -8.42 -8.36
N ALA A 67 0.67 -7.15 -8.78
CA ALA A 67 1.85 -6.33 -8.52
C ALA A 67 1.91 -5.91 -7.06
N ILE A 68 3.11 -5.98 -6.47
CA ILE A 68 3.37 -5.62 -5.08
C ILE A 68 4.50 -4.59 -4.95
N ILE A 69 4.44 -3.78 -3.91
CA ILE A 69 5.56 -2.95 -3.45
C ILE A 69 5.79 -3.21 -1.97
N CYS A 70 7.07 -3.39 -1.62
CA CYS A 70 7.54 -3.61 -0.26
C CYS A 70 8.41 -2.46 0.21
N GLY A 71 7.95 -1.70 1.19
CA GLY A 71 8.66 -0.55 1.73
C GLY A 71 8.40 0.76 0.98
N GLU A 72 9.31 1.72 1.15
CA GLU A 72 9.23 3.01 0.45
C GLU A 72 9.38 2.81 -1.07
N ALA A 73 8.64 3.59 -1.84
CA ALA A 73 8.74 3.64 -3.29
C ALA A 73 8.67 5.08 -3.79
N SER A 74 9.25 5.31 -4.96
CA SER A 74 9.09 6.55 -5.69
C SER A 74 7.65 6.74 -6.17
N TYR A 75 7.30 7.98 -6.52
CA TYR A 75 5.99 8.27 -7.10
C TYR A 75 5.78 7.55 -8.44
N GLU A 76 6.83 7.35 -9.22
CA GLU A 76 6.78 6.65 -10.50
C GLU A 76 6.45 5.17 -10.29
N GLU A 77 7.13 4.50 -9.36
CA GLU A 77 6.83 3.11 -8.99
C GLU A 77 5.39 2.94 -8.47
N LEU A 78 4.91 3.88 -7.64
CA LEU A 78 3.51 3.89 -7.19
C LEU A 78 2.51 4.04 -8.35
N ARG A 79 2.82 4.88 -9.34
CA ARG A 79 1.98 5.04 -10.54
C ARG A 79 1.97 3.78 -11.38
N GLU A 80 3.12 3.18 -11.61
CA GLU A 80 3.25 1.93 -12.36
C GLU A 80 2.49 0.80 -11.68
N TRP A 81 2.65 0.65 -10.36
CA TRP A 81 1.90 -0.31 -9.54
C TRP A 81 0.39 -0.11 -9.66
N ALA A 82 -0.07 1.13 -9.68
CA ALA A 82 -1.49 1.47 -9.85
C ALA A 82 -1.99 1.36 -11.30
N GLY A 83 -1.12 1.06 -12.27
CA GLY A 83 -1.46 1.00 -13.69
C GLY A 83 -1.70 2.38 -14.33
N VAL A 84 -1.22 3.46 -13.70
CA VAL A 84 -1.37 4.84 -14.16
C VAL A 84 -0.18 5.22 -15.03
N LYS A 85 -0.38 5.28 -16.35
CA LYS A 85 0.60 5.79 -17.32
C LYS A 85 0.69 7.31 -17.28
#